data_AF-A0ABD6EYH4-F1
#
_entry.id   AF-A0ABD6EYH4-F1
#
_cell.length_a   1.000
_cell.length_b   1.000
_cell.length_c   1.000
_cell.angle_alpha   90.00
_cell.angle_beta   90.00
_cell.angle_gamma   90.00
#
_symmetry.space_group_name_H-M   'P 1'
#
loop_
_entity.id
_entity.type
_entity.pdbx_description
1 polymer ?
#
loop_
_entity_poly.entity_id
_entity_poly.type
_entity_poly.pdbx_seq_one_letter_code
_entity_poly.pdbx_strand_id
1 'polypeptide(L)'
;MRLVENGDATVADIDIAMKLGAGHPMGPLQLCDYIGLDTIKYVVDGWHLESPNDNRFEPCALLDNLVKEGKLGKKSGEGFYRY
;
A
#
# COMPACT_ATOMS: atom_id res chain seq x y z
N MET A 1 3.84 1.92 2.18
CA MET A 1 3.91 0.47 2.45
C MET A 1 5.23 0.08 3.12
N ARG A 2 6.40 0.50 2.61
CA ARG A 2 7.71 0.17 3.22
C ARG A 2 7.87 0.60 4.67
N LEU A 3 7.44 1.82 4.99
CA LEU A 3 7.44 2.31 6.38
C LEU A 3 6.61 1.43 7.33
N VAL A 4 5.54 0.81 6.83
CA VAL A 4 4.72 -0.13 7.61
C VAL A 4 5.43 -1.48 7.74
N GLU A 5 5.98 -1.98 6.63
CA GLU A 5 6.72 -3.25 6.58
C GLU A 5 7.94 -3.26 7.49
N ASN A 6 8.68 -2.15 7.56
CA ASN A 6 9.83 -1.98 8.42
C ASN A 6 9.45 -1.71 9.89
N GLY A 7 8.18 -1.41 10.18
CA GLY A 7 7.71 -1.04 11.51
C GLY A 7 8.07 0.38 11.94
N ASP A 8 8.42 1.26 11.00
CA ASP A 8 8.80 2.66 11.29
C ASP A 8 7.60 3.48 11.82
N ALA A 9 6.39 3.16 11.34
CA ALA A 9 5.15 3.81 11.76
C ALA A 9 3.93 2.92 11.49
N THR A 10 2.84 3.14 12.22
CA THR A 10 1.58 2.44 11.96
C THR A 10 0.91 2.95 10.68
N VAL A 11 0.01 2.15 10.11
CA VAL A 11 -0.81 2.55 8.95
C VAL A 11 -1.54 3.87 9.23
N ALA A 12 -2.14 3.99 10.43
CA ALA A 12 -2.88 5.17 10.83
C ALA A 12 -1.98 6.41 10.96
N ASP A 13 -0.80 6.28 11.55
CA ASP A 13 0.11 7.41 11.73
C ASP A 13 0.60 7.96 10.38
N ILE A 14 0.94 7.09 9.44
CA ILE A 14 1.38 7.49 8.10
C ILE A 14 0.25 8.24 7.38
N ASP A 15 -0.97 7.70 7.41
CA ASP A 15 -2.10 8.33 6.74
C ASP A 15 -2.50 9.67 7.40
N ILE A 16 -2.42 9.77 8.73
CA ILE A 16 -2.65 11.03 9.46
C ILE A 16 -1.56 12.05 9.11
N ALA A 17 -0.29 11.65 9.11
CA ALA A 17 0.83 12.54 8.78
C ALA A 17 0.69 13.10 7.37
N MET A 18 0.29 12.29 6.39
CA MET A 18 0.09 12.76 5.02
C MET A 18 -1.13 13.66 4.87
N LYS A 19 -2.21 13.43 5.64
CA LYS A 19 -3.38 14.31 5.66
C LYS A 19 -3.09 15.65 6.30
N LEU A 20 -2.55 15.65 7.52
CA LEU A 20 -2.36 16.85 8.33
C LEU A 20 -1.06 17.59 8.00
N GLY A 21 0.02 16.87 7.72
CA GLY A 21 1.32 17.45 7.43
C GLY A 21 1.48 17.88 5.96
N ALA A 22 1.06 17.03 5.03
CA ALA A 22 1.19 17.31 3.58
C ALA A 22 -0.12 17.81 2.93
N GLY A 23 -1.22 17.93 3.69
CA GLY A 23 -2.48 18.49 3.21
C GLY A 23 -3.25 17.61 2.23
N HIS A 24 -2.96 16.31 2.16
CA HIS A 24 -3.69 15.41 1.28
C HIS A 24 -5.10 15.11 1.80
N PRO A 25 -6.12 15.01 0.92
CA PRO A 25 -7.50 14.72 1.35
C PRO A 25 -7.68 13.30 1.87
N MET A 26 -6.78 12.38 1.50
CA MET A 26 -6.79 10.99 1.88
C MET A 26 -5.35 10.51 2.09
N GLY A 27 -5.16 9.62 3.05
CA GLY A 27 -3.85 9.04 3.31
C GLY A 27 -3.49 8.02 2.24
N PRO A 28 -2.19 7.82 1.95
CA PRO A 28 -1.76 6.96 0.86
C PRO A 28 -2.19 5.50 1.04
N LEU A 29 -2.25 4.97 2.26
CA LEU A 29 -2.62 3.57 2.52
C LEU A 29 -4.13 3.37 2.39
N GLN A 30 -4.92 4.29 2.92
CA GLN A 30 -6.37 4.33 2.69
C GLN A 30 -6.71 4.49 1.20
N LEU A 31 -5.92 5.27 0.46
CA LEU A 31 -6.08 5.42 -0.98
C LEU A 31 -5.77 4.11 -1.71
N CYS A 32 -4.73 3.37 -1.30
CA CYS A 32 -4.42 2.07 -1.88
C CYS A 32 -5.57 1.07 -1.67
N ASP A 33 -6.17 1.04 -0.47
CA ASP A 33 -7.34 0.21 -0.19
C ASP A 33 -8.58 0.63 -1.01
N TYR A 34 -8.71 1.92 -1.32
CA TYR A 34 -9.79 2.42 -2.16
C TYR A 34 -9.63 1.99 -3.63
N ILE A 35 -8.39 2.00 -4.14
CA ILE A 35 -8.06 1.56 -5.51
C ILE A 35 -8.18 0.04 -5.64
N GLY A 36 -7.66 -0.70 -4.66
CA GLY A 36 -7.56 -2.15 -4.68
C GLY A 36 -6.10 -2.61 -4.65
N LEU A 37 -5.74 -3.42 -3.64
CA LEU A 37 -4.35 -3.82 -3.42
C LEU A 37 -3.79 -4.74 -4.50
N ASP A 38 -4.64 -5.54 -5.15
CA ASP A 38 -4.30 -6.33 -6.34
C ASP A 38 -3.93 -5.46 -7.54
N THR A 39 -4.66 -4.36 -7.77
CA THR A 39 -4.35 -3.39 -8.82
C THR A 39 -3.03 -2.68 -8.53
N ILE A 40 -2.80 -2.28 -7.27
CA ILE A 40 -1.52 -1.68 -6.87
C ILE A 40 -0.36 -2.66 -7.10
N LYS A 41 -0.53 -3.92 -6.68
CA LYS A 41 0.49 -4.96 -6.89
C LYS A 41 0.78 -5.17 -8.38
N TYR A 42 -0.24 -5.30 -9.22
CA TYR A 42 -0.07 -5.47 -10.66
C TYR A 42 0.78 -4.35 -11.28
N VAL A 43 0.53 -3.09 -10.90
CA VAL A 43 1.30 -1.95 -11.40
C VAL A 43 2.75 -1.99 -10.91
N VAL A 44 2.97 -2.23 -9.61
CA VAL A 44 4.33 -2.27 -9.03
C VAL A 44 5.15 -3.42 -9.62
N ASP A 45 4.58 -4.61 -9.78
CA ASP A 45 5.24 -5.76 -10.38
C ASP A 45 5.62 -5.49 -11.85
N GLY A 46 4.76 -4.77 -12.59
CA GLY A 46 5.06 -4.32 -13.96
C GLY A 46 6.27 -3.39 -14.01
N TRP A 47 6.32 -2.38 -13.13
CA TRP A 47 7.47 -1.47 -13.02
C TRP A 47 8.74 -2.20 -12.59
N HIS A 48 8.65 -3.17 -11.69
CA HIS A 48 9.78 -3.98 -11.28
C HIS A 48 10.34 -4.79 -12.45
N LEU A 49 9.46 -5.38 -13.28
CA LEU A 49 9.87 -6.14 -14.46
C LEU A 49 10.56 -5.25 -15.51
N GLU A 50 10.05 -4.03 -15.72
CA GLU A 50 10.63 -3.07 -16.66
C GLU A 50 11.95 -2.46 -16.15
N SER A 51 12.12 -2.31 -14.84
CA SER A 51 13.28 -1.68 -14.20
C SER A 51 13.75 -2.48 -12.97
N PRO A 52 14.33 -3.68 -13.16
CA PRO A 52 14.64 -4.60 -12.05
C PRO A 52 15.74 -4.09 -11.11
N ASN A 53 16.57 -3.16 -11.57
CA ASN A 53 17.64 -2.56 -10.76
C ASN A 53 17.22 -1.25 -10.05
N ASP A 54 15.96 -0.83 -10.18
CA ASP A 54 15.44 0.34 -9.49
C ASP A 54 14.77 -0.06 -8.18
N ASN A 55 15.47 0.21 -7.07
CA ASN A 55 15.05 -0.18 -5.74
C ASN A 55 13.68 0.41 -5.33
N ARG A 56 13.20 1.47 -6.01
CA ARG A 56 11.88 2.07 -5.74
C ARG A 56 10.73 1.11 -6.06
N PHE A 57 10.95 0.19 -6.99
CA PHE A 57 9.96 -0.78 -7.46
C PHE A 57 10.24 -2.20 -6.97
N GLU A 58 11.09 -2.39 -5.96
CA GLU A 58 11.25 -3.72 -5.37
C GLU A 58 9.89 -4.31 -4.96
N PRO A 59 9.76 -5.64 -4.86
CA PRO A 59 8.57 -6.27 -4.28
C PRO A 59 8.38 -5.91 -2.80
N CYS A 60 7.13 -5.87 -2.33
CA CYS A 60 6.79 -5.59 -0.93
C CYS A 60 6.10 -6.82 -0.34
N ALA A 61 6.74 -7.50 0.60
CA ALA A 61 6.23 -8.73 1.19
C ALA A 61 4.89 -8.48 1.92
N LEU A 62 4.75 -7.31 2.55
CA LEU A 62 3.47 -6.90 3.16
C LEU A 62 2.33 -6.84 2.14
N LEU A 63 2.56 -6.21 0.99
CA LEU A 63 1.55 -6.12 -0.07
C LEU A 63 1.22 -7.50 -0.65
N ASP A 64 2.26 -8.32 -0.88
CA ASP A 64 2.09 -9.67 -1.41
C ASP A 64 1.24 -10.55 -0.49
N ASN A 65 1.46 -10.48 0.82
CA ASN A 65 0.68 -11.22 1.80
C ASN A 65 -0.78 -10.77 1.83
N LEU A 66 -1.05 -9.46 1.84
CA LEU A 66 -2.42 -8.93 1.81
C LEU A 66 -3.19 -9.39 0.57
N VAL A 67 -2.57 -9.31 -0.61
CA VAL A 67 -3.18 -9.77 -1.86
C VAL A 67 -3.40 -11.28 -1.85
N LYS A 68 -2.43 -12.06 -1.35
CA LYS A 68 -2.53 -13.52 -1.23
C LYS A 68 -3.65 -13.96 -0.28
N GLU A 69 -3.88 -13.20 0.78
CA GLU A 69 -4.97 -13.43 1.74
C GLU A 69 -6.35 -12.96 1.23
N GLY A 70 -6.42 -12.35 0.05
CA GLY A 70 -7.67 -11.78 -0.48
C GLY A 70 -8.12 -10.51 0.23
N LYS A 71 -7.23 -9.89 1.01
CA LYS A 71 -7.45 -8.57 1.64
C LYS A 71 -7.10 -7.50 0.62
N LEU A 72 -8.05 -7.19 -0.25
CA LEU A 72 -7.89 -6.30 -1.40
C LEU A 72 -8.32 -4.85 -1.13
N GLY A 73 -8.58 -4.49 0.13
CA GLY A 73 -9.05 -3.16 0.51
C GLY A 73 -10.58 -3.08 0.57
N LYS A 74 -11.13 -1.94 0.19
CA LYS A 74 -12.56 -1.63 0.38
C LYS A 74 -13.48 -2.61 -0.34
N LYS A 75 -13.05 -3.17 -1.48
CA LYS A 75 -13.85 -4.12 -2.28
C LYS A 75 -13.99 -5.51 -1.64
N SER A 76 -13.12 -5.87 -0.69
CA SER A 76 -13.17 -7.15 0.04
C SER A 76 -13.51 -6.98 1.52
N GLY A 77 -13.79 -5.75 1.98
CA GLY A 77 -14.07 -5.44 3.39
C GLY A 77 -12.83 -5.35 4.29
N GLU A 78 -11.65 -5.67 3.79
CA GLU A 78 -10.40 -5.58 4.54
C GLU A 78 -9.19 -5.42 3.60
N GLY A 79 -8.26 -4.56 3.97
CA GLY A 79 -6.94 -4.33 3.36
C GLY A 79 -5.95 -3.87 4.43
N PHE A 80 -5.37 -2.67 4.27
CA PHE A 80 -4.67 -1.99 5.36
C PHE A 80 -5.61 -1.59 6.51
N TYR A 81 -6.87 -1.31 6.18
CA TYR A 81 -7.95 -1.07 7.13
C TYR A 81 -9.04 -2.13 7.03
N ARG A 82 -9.82 -2.27 8.11
CA ARG A 82 -11.10 -3.00 8.10
C ARG A 82 -12.23 -2.04 7.76
N TYR A 83 -13.13 -2.45 6.88
CA TYR A 83 -14.22 -1.67 6.31
C TYR A 83 -15.60 -2.23 6.65
#